data_AF-A0A350P5D0-F1
#
_entry.id   AF-A0A350P5D0-F1
#
_cell.length_a   1.000
_cell.length_b   1.000
_cell.length_c   1.000
_cell.angle_alpha   90.00
_cell.angle_beta   90.00
_cell.angle_gamma   90.00
#
_symmetry.space_group_name_H-M   'P 1'
#
loop_
_entity.id
_entity.type
_entity.pdbx_description
1 polymer ?
#
loop_
_entity_poly.entity_id
_entity_poly.type
_entity_poly.pdbx_seq_one_letter_code
_entity_poly.pdbx_strand_id
1 'polypeptide(L)' 'MQVGDIVQLKEDWQIKDVYYGLGVITSICEEEYWTSYRVQWNDDFSFHEKEHLELISESR' A
#
# COMPACT_ATOMS: atom_id res chain seq x y z
N MET A 1 2.14 -6.54 -7.42
CA MET A 1 2.00 -5.18 -6.89
C MET A 1 2.60 -4.23 -7.90
N GLN A 2 1.72 -3.53 -8.60
CA GLN A 2 1.99 -2.52 -9.60
C GLN A 2 1.08 -1.30 -9.35
N VAL A 3 1.36 -0.20 -10.04
CA VAL A 3 0.49 0.99 -9.99
C VAL A 3 -0.92 0.62 -10.45
N GLY A 4 -1.92 0.99 -9.67
CA GLY A 4 -3.34 0.69 -9.89
C GLY A 4 -3.86 -0.50 -9.07
N ASP A 5 -2.99 -1.33 -8.50
CA ASP A 5 -3.42 -2.46 -7.67
C ASP A 5 -4.13 -1.96 -6.39
N ILE A 6 -5.18 -2.68 -6.01
CA ILE A 6 -5.91 -2.46 -4.77
C ILE A 6 -5.25 -3.32 -3.68
N VAL A 7 -4.87 -2.67 -2.59
CA VAL A 7 -4.16 -3.26 -1.46
C VAL A 7 -4.84 -2.93 -0.14
N GLN A 8 -4.50 -3.68 0.90
CA GLN A 8 -4.79 -3.34 2.28
C GLN A 8 -3.52 -3.45 3.13
N LEU A 9 -3.50 -2.74 4.26
CA LEU A 9 -2.46 -2.93 5.27
C LEU A 9 -2.69 -4.27 6.00
N LYS A 10 -1.63 -5.05 6.16
CA LYS A 10 -1.65 -6.25 7.01
C LYS A 10 -1.91 -5.86 8.46
N GLU A 11 -2.56 -6.75 9.20
CA GLU A 11 -2.99 -6.51 10.60
C GLU A 11 -1.84 -6.03 11.49
N ASP A 12 -0.65 -6.65 11.39
CA ASP A 12 0.53 -6.28 12.19
C ASP A 12 1.05 -4.85 11.94
N TRP A 13 0.64 -4.24 10.82
CA TRP A 13 1.05 -2.91 10.39
C TRP A 13 -0.06 -1.86 10.53
N GLN A 14 -1.23 -2.26 11.02
CA GLN A 14 -2.32 -1.34 11.30
C GLN A 14 -2.11 -0.64 12.66
N ILE A 15 -2.26 0.68 12.68
CA ILE A 15 -2.33 1.42 13.93
C ILE A 15 -3.67 1.15 14.59
N LYS A 16 -3.63 0.78 15.87
CA LYS A 16 -4.82 0.54 16.69
C LYS A 16 -5.76 1.75 16.64
N ASP A 17 -7.05 1.49 16.46
CA ASP A 17 -8.13 2.47 16.36
C ASP A 17 -8.06 3.40 15.13
N VAL A 18 -7.22 3.09 14.13
CA VAL A 18 -7.20 3.77 12.83
C VAL A 18 -7.71 2.85 11.74
N TYR A 19 -8.71 3.32 10.98
CA TYR A 19 -9.25 2.58 9.84
C TYR A 19 -8.60 3.06 8.54
N TYR A 20 -7.75 2.22 7.94
CA TYR A 20 -7.08 2.54 6.67
C TYR A 20 -7.91 2.17 5.43
N GLY A 21 -8.86 1.23 5.56
CA GLY A 21 -9.66 0.74 4.44
C GLY A 21 -8.82 0.09 3.33
N LEU A 22 -9.37 0.05 2.11
CA LEU A 22 -8.63 -0.32 0.91
C LEU A 22 -7.88 0.88 0.36
N GLY A 23 -6.68 0.64 -0.15
CA GLY A 23 -5.85 1.64 -0.80
C GLY A 23 -5.49 1.25 -2.22
N VAL A 24 -5.04 2.21 -3.01
CA VAL A 24 -4.57 2.00 -4.38
C VAL A 24 -3.11 2.40 -4.50
N ILE A 25 -2.28 1.54 -5.09
CA ILE A 25 -0.89 1.89 -5.38
C ILE A 25 -0.86 2.96 -6.48
N THR A 26 -0.28 4.12 -6.20
CA THR A 26 -0.24 5.27 -7.13
C THR A 26 1.14 5.51 -7.72
N SER A 27 2.21 5.09 -7.02
CA SER A 27 3.57 5.14 -7.53
C SER A 27 4.44 4.10 -6.84
N ILE A 28 5.51 3.69 -7.51
CA ILE A 28 6.53 2.77 -6.99
C ILE A 28 7.88 3.47 -7.11
N CYS A 29 8.61 3.53 -6.01
CA CYS A 29 9.99 3.98 -5.97
C CYS A 29 10.89 2.77 -5.77
N GLU A 30 11.77 2.51 -6.72
CA GLU A 30 12.75 1.43 -6.66
C GLU A 30 14.15 2.06 -6.56
N GLU A 31 14.88 1.73 -5.50
CA GLU A 31 16.31 1.96 -5.41
C GLU A 31 17.04 0.63 -5.24
N GLU A 32 18.37 0.66 -5.24
CA GLU A 32 19.23 -0.53 -5.33
C GLU A 32 18.96 -1.60 -4.25
N TYR A 33 18.47 -1.19 -3.08
CA TYR A 33 18.22 -2.10 -1.93
C TYR A 33 16.82 -1.98 -1.34
N TRP A 34 15.95 -1.10 -1.85
CA TRP A 34 14.62 -0.90 -1.27
C TRP A 34 13.57 -0.58 -2.33
N THR A 35 12.35 -1.06 -2.08
CA THR A 35 11.19 -0.77 -2.93
C THR A 35 10.06 -0.23 -2.06
N SER A 36 9.57 0.94 -2.44
CA SER A 36 8.48 1.62 -1.75
C SER A 36 7.26 1.80 -2.63
N TYR A 37 6.09 1.58 -2.05
CA TYR A 37 4.79 1.72 -2.69
C TYR A 37 4.06 2.90 -2.05
N ARG A 38 3.78 3.93 -2.85
CA ARG A 38 2.90 5.03 -2.43
C ARG A 38 1.46 4.58 -2.56
N VAL A 39 0.78 4.41 -1.44
CA VAL A 39 -0.62 4.00 -1.41
C VAL A 39 -1.50 5.20 -1.12
N GLN A 40 -2.50 5.43 -1.98
CA GLN A 40 -3.56 6.39 -1.74
C GLN A 40 -4.70 5.69 -1.00
N TRP A 41 -4.99 6.17 0.21
CA TRP A 41 -6.16 5.80 1.00
C TRP A 41 -7.29 6.81 0.76
N ASN A 42 -8.44 6.60 1.40
CA ASN A 42 -9.60 7.47 1.24
C ASN A 42 -9.30 8.94 1.55
N ASP A 43 -8.58 9.22 2.64
CA ASP A 43 -8.39 10.59 3.15
C ASP A 43 -6.93 11.06 3.12
N ASP A 44 -5.96 10.18 2.86
CA ASP A 44 -4.53 10.50 2.86
C ASP A 44 -3.72 9.52 2.00
N PHE A 45 -2.41 9.72 1.88
CA PHE A 45 -1.47 8.77 1.29
C PHE A 45 -0.30 8.47 2.23
N SER A 46 0.26 7.27 2.10
CA SER A 46 1.50 6.91 2.81
C SER A 46 2.35 5.94 1.99
N PHE A 47 3.62 5.81 2.38
CA PHE A 47 4.58 4.93 1.75
C PHE A 47 4.74 3.65 2.55
N HIS A 48 4.78 2.52 1.85
CA HIS A 48 4.89 1.19 2.46
C HIS A 48 5.87 0.32 1.69
N GLU A 49 6.50 -0.62 2.40
CA GLU A 49 7.21 -1.71 1.75
C GLU A 49 6.24 -2.84 1.41
N LYS A 50 6.67 -3.74 0.53
CA LYS A 50 5.86 -4.88 0.09
C LYS A 50 5.35 -5.73 1.26
N GLU A 51 6.16 -5.87 2.30
CA GLU A 51 5.81 -6.71 3.45
C GLU A 51 4.70 -6.13 4.32
N HIS A 52 4.42 -4.83 4.24
CA HIS A 52 3.33 -4.19 4.99
C HIS A 52 1.96 -4.40 4.33
N LEU A 53 1.95 -4.75 3.03
CA LEU A 53 0.76 -4.73 2.18
C LEU A 53 0.28 -6.14 1.83
N GLU A 54 -1.02 -6.29 1.68
CA GLU A 54 -1.68 -7.46 1.10
C GLU A 54 -2.41 -7.05 -0.18
N LEU A 55 -2.22 -7.82 -1.25
CA LEU A 55 -2.85 -7.57 -2.55
C LEU A 55 -4.29 -8.09 -2.52
N ILE A 56 -5.25 -7.20 -2.81
CA ILE A 56 -6.68 -7.52 -2.79
C ILE A 56 -7.20 -7.69 -4.21
N SER A 57 -6.77 -6.84 -5.14
CA SER A 57 -7.16 -6.94 -6.54
C SER A 57 -6.06 -6.37 -7.44
N GLU A 58 -5.80 -7.08 -8.53
CA GLU A 58 -4.86 -6.63 -9.56
C GLU A 58 -5.55 -5.62 -10.48
N SER A 59 -4.79 -4.58 -10.83
CA SER A 59 -5.16 -3.69 -11.92
C SER A 59 -5.12 -4.43 -13.25
N ARG A 60 -6.09 -4.12 -14.12
CA ARG A 60 -6.18 -4.68 -15.48
C ARG A 60 -5.17 -4.06 -16.44
#